data_AF-A0A1Z9J7S2-F1
#
_entry.id   AF-A0A1Z9J7S2-F1
#
_cell.length_a   1.000
_cell.length_b   1.000
_cell.length_c   1.000
_cell.angle_alpha   90.00
_cell.angle_beta   90.00
_cell.angle_gamma   90.00
#
_symmetry.space_group_name_H-M   'P 1'
#
loop_
_entity.id
_entity.type
_entity.pdbx_description
1 polymer ?
#
loop_
_entity_poly.entity_id
_entity_poly.type
_entity_poly.pdbx_seq_one_letter_code
_entity_poly.pdbx_strand_id
1 'polypeptide(L)'
;MPNVKNILFIMCDQLRWDYLSCYGHPKLETPHIDSLAARGVRFDRAYCQSPVCGSSRMSFYTGRYVNSHGASWNFVPLRVGEMTIGDHLRPRGIRTALVGKTHMRADYAGLIRLGVDLVSQEGVFAAECGFEPFERDDGIHPSSSHDPFPRYNDYLREQGFGGDNPWEDWANSAEGPNGEILSGWYLENAKFPARIPAEHSETAYITGRAIDFIDEAGAEPWCLHLSYIKPHWPYMAPAPYATLYGPEDTYPPVRSEDERITPHPVYGAFVEQRVSQSMSRDEVRNSVLPAYMGMIKQIDDEIGRLLRFMEKLGRIEDTLIAFTSDHGDYLGDHWLGEKD
;
A
#
# COMPACT_ATOMS: atom_id res chain seq x y z
N MET A 1 -24.85 2.27 -22.12
CA MET A 1 -23.70 2.45 -21.22
C MET A 1 -23.94 1.53 -20.03
N PRO A 2 -22.92 0.79 -19.54
CA PRO A 2 -23.07 0.07 -18.29
C PRO A 2 -23.50 1.06 -17.19
N ASN A 3 -24.48 0.67 -16.38
CA ASN A 3 -24.96 1.48 -15.27
C ASN A 3 -24.00 1.27 -14.10
N VAL A 4 -22.86 1.98 -14.11
CA VAL A 4 -21.86 1.92 -13.04
C VAL A 4 -22.54 2.31 -11.73
N LYS A 5 -22.55 1.39 -10.77
CA LYS A 5 -23.10 1.58 -9.43
C LYS A 5 -22.00 1.69 -8.38
N ASN A 6 -20.89 0.99 -8.59
CA ASN A 6 -19.85 0.82 -7.59
C ASN A 6 -18.50 1.34 -8.10
N ILE A 7 -17.63 1.71 -7.17
CA ILE A 7 -16.25 2.12 -7.42
C ILE A 7 -15.33 1.30 -6.52
N LEU A 8 -14.45 0.50 -7.12
CA LEU A 8 -13.36 -0.16 -6.41
C LEU A 8 -12.07 0.60 -6.69
N PHE A 9 -11.60 1.35 -5.69
CA PHE A 9 -10.38 2.14 -5.75
C PHE A 9 -9.23 1.41 -5.06
N ILE A 10 -8.47 0.67 -5.87
CA ILE A 10 -7.32 -0.13 -5.44
C ILE A 10 -6.06 0.72 -5.47
N MET A 11 -5.32 0.70 -4.36
CA MET A 11 -4.01 1.35 -4.24
C MET A 11 -3.01 0.41 -3.58
N CYS A 12 -1.81 0.31 -4.14
CA CYS A 12 -0.66 -0.34 -3.51
C CYS A 12 0.33 0.72 -3.06
N ASP A 13 0.80 0.65 -1.82
CA ASP A 13 1.82 1.57 -1.34
C ASP A 13 3.20 1.23 -1.93
N GLN A 14 3.91 2.25 -2.40
CA GLN A 14 5.31 2.10 -2.85
C GLN A 14 5.47 1.15 -4.07
N LEU A 15 4.47 1.04 -4.93
CA LEU A 15 4.51 0.23 -6.16
C LEU A 15 5.08 1.07 -7.32
N ARG A 16 6.23 0.65 -7.86
CA ARG A 16 6.80 1.25 -9.06
C ARG A 16 5.97 0.94 -10.30
N TRP A 17 5.86 1.92 -11.19
CA TRP A 17 5.10 1.80 -12.43
C TRP A 17 5.65 0.73 -13.39
N ASP A 18 6.96 0.48 -13.37
CA ASP A 18 7.69 -0.44 -14.26
C ASP A 18 7.78 -1.88 -13.73
N TYR A 19 7.13 -2.18 -12.59
CA TYR A 19 7.05 -3.51 -11.98
C TYR A 19 5.71 -4.21 -12.22
N LEU A 20 5.08 -3.94 -13.36
CA LEU A 20 3.89 -4.65 -13.84
C LEU A 20 4.16 -5.12 -15.28
N SER A 21 3.74 -6.33 -15.65
CA SER A 21 3.99 -6.87 -16.98
C SER A 21 3.31 -6.04 -18.08
N CYS A 22 2.11 -5.49 -17.84
CA CYS A 22 1.46 -4.58 -18.79
C CYS A 22 2.19 -3.23 -19.01
N TYR A 23 3.15 -2.88 -18.14
CA TYR A 23 4.07 -1.74 -18.32
C TYR A 23 5.45 -2.17 -18.84
N GLY A 24 5.69 -3.47 -19.05
CA GLY A 24 6.86 -3.98 -19.75
C GLY A 24 7.89 -4.69 -18.89
N HIS A 25 7.59 -5.04 -17.63
CA HIS A 25 8.53 -5.81 -16.82
C HIS A 25 8.85 -7.17 -17.49
N PRO A 26 10.14 -7.52 -17.71
CA PRO A 26 10.50 -8.67 -18.55
C PRO A 26 10.32 -10.04 -17.86
N LYS A 27 10.26 -10.08 -16.53
CA LYS A 27 10.26 -11.32 -15.72
C LYS A 27 9.06 -11.48 -14.77
N LEU A 28 8.68 -10.44 -14.05
CA LEU A 28 7.48 -10.39 -13.21
C LEU A 28 6.21 -10.41 -14.08
N GLU A 29 5.43 -11.49 -13.96
CA GLU A 29 4.12 -11.64 -14.61
C GLU A 29 2.99 -11.23 -13.66
N THR A 30 2.18 -10.27 -14.10
CA THR A 30 0.99 -9.79 -13.36
C THR A 30 -0.29 -9.94 -14.20
N PRO A 31 -0.67 -11.17 -14.61
CA PRO A 31 -1.76 -11.41 -15.54
C PRO A 31 -3.13 -10.89 -15.07
N HIS A 32 -3.38 -10.83 -13.76
CA HIS A 32 -4.67 -10.38 -13.24
C HIS A 32 -4.80 -8.86 -13.31
N ILE A 33 -3.75 -8.12 -12.95
CA ILE A 33 -3.66 -6.67 -13.14
C ILE A 33 -3.66 -6.33 -14.63
N ASP A 34 -2.91 -7.08 -15.45
CA ASP A 34 -2.88 -6.91 -16.90
C ASP A 34 -4.28 -7.10 -17.52
N SER A 35 -5.10 -8.00 -16.97
CA SER A 35 -6.49 -8.21 -17.42
C SER A 35 -7.39 -6.98 -17.17
N LEU A 36 -7.08 -6.16 -16.17
CA LEU A 36 -7.76 -4.89 -15.93
C LEU A 36 -7.36 -3.87 -17.00
N ALA A 37 -6.05 -3.77 -17.27
CA ALA A 37 -5.53 -2.88 -18.30
C ALA A 37 -6.07 -3.24 -19.70
N ALA A 38 -6.15 -4.53 -20.04
CA ALA A 38 -6.64 -5.03 -21.32
C ALA A 38 -8.15 -4.76 -21.56
N ARG A 39 -8.93 -4.62 -20.49
CA ARG A 39 -10.38 -4.33 -20.55
C ARG A 39 -10.73 -2.87 -20.26
N GLY A 40 -9.73 -2.04 -19.95
CA GLY A 40 -9.89 -0.65 -19.53
C GLY A 40 -8.96 0.29 -20.28
N VAL A 41 -8.49 1.32 -19.58
CA VAL A 41 -7.52 2.29 -20.08
C VAL A 41 -6.30 2.27 -19.16
N ARG A 42 -5.11 2.07 -19.73
CA ARG A 42 -3.83 2.18 -19.04
C ARG A 42 -3.21 3.54 -19.34
N PHE A 43 -2.84 4.29 -18.30
CA PHE A 43 -2.25 5.62 -18.42
C PHE A 43 -0.72 5.52 -18.37
N ASP A 44 -0.02 5.95 -19.43
CA ASP A 44 1.44 5.87 -19.53
C ASP A 44 2.20 7.05 -18.89
N ARG A 45 1.45 8.06 -18.41
CA ARG A 45 1.98 9.30 -17.80
C ARG A 45 1.05 9.80 -16.69
N ALA A 46 1.04 9.10 -15.56
CA ALA A 46 0.34 9.51 -14.35
C ALA A 46 1.34 9.86 -13.24
N TYR A 47 1.13 10.98 -12.54
CA TYR A 47 2.03 11.48 -11.49
C TYR A 47 1.26 11.76 -10.20
N CYS A 48 1.76 11.27 -9.07
CA CYS A 48 1.28 11.69 -7.75
C CYS A 48 1.75 13.12 -7.44
N GLN A 49 1.06 13.78 -6.51
CA GLN A 49 1.30 15.20 -6.19
C GLN A 49 2.35 15.40 -5.08
N SER A 50 2.84 14.32 -4.48
CA SER A 50 3.92 14.33 -3.50
C SER A 50 4.62 12.97 -3.49
N PRO A 51 5.94 12.91 -3.32
CA PRO A 51 6.69 11.66 -3.34
C PRO A 51 6.73 10.96 -1.96
N VAL A 52 5.78 11.22 -1.07
CA VAL A 52 5.71 10.60 0.27
C VAL A 52 4.27 10.25 0.63
N CYS A 53 4.08 9.13 1.34
CA CYS A 53 2.78 8.49 1.57
C CYS A 53 1.67 9.47 1.99
N GLY A 54 1.85 10.18 3.11
CA GLY A 54 0.82 11.01 3.72
C GLY A 54 0.30 12.10 2.79
N SER A 55 1.18 12.99 2.33
CA SER A 55 0.79 14.09 1.45
C SER A 55 0.32 13.62 0.07
N SER A 56 0.88 12.53 -0.48
CA SER A 56 0.40 11.95 -1.73
C SER A 56 -1.06 11.50 -1.61
N ARG A 57 -1.34 10.71 -0.57
CA ARG A 57 -2.69 10.18 -0.27
C ARG A 57 -3.69 11.29 0.01
N MET A 58 -3.32 12.33 0.77
CA MET A 58 -4.20 13.47 1.00
C MET A 58 -4.57 14.20 -0.31
N SER A 59 -3.66 14.28 -1.29
CA SER A 59 -4.00 14.81 -2.62
C SER A 59 -5.01 13.92 -3.36
N PHE A 60 -4.87 12.58 -3.30
CA PHE A 60 -5.87 11.66 -3.86
C PHE A 60 -7.24 11.83 -3.23
N TYR A 61 -7.31 11.93 -1.90
CA TYR A 61 -8.59 11.96 -1.18
C TYR A 61 -9.29 13.31 -1.28
N THR A 62 -8.56 14.40 -1.44
CA THR A 62 -9.13 15.76 -1.57
C THR A 62 -9.30 16.21 -3.02
N GLY A 63 -8.66 15.52 -3.99
CA GLY A 63 -8.59 15.95 -5.38
C GLY A 63 -7.86 17.28 -5.57
N ARG A 64 -6.96 17.65 -4.65
CA ARG A 64 -6.32 18.96 -4.55
C ARG A 64 -4.82 18.82 -4.37
N TYR A 65 -4.07 19.83 -4.80
CA TYR A 65 -2.62 19.88 -4.62
C TYR A 65 -2.22 20.08 -3.15
N VAL A 66 -1.02 19.62 -2.78
CA VAL A 66 -0.45 19.78 -1.43
C VAL A 66 -0.45 21.23 -0.95
N ASN A 67 -0.09 22.17 -1.83
CA ASN A 67 -0.10 23.60 -1.53
C ASN A 67 -1.51 24.15 -1.18
N SER A 68 -2.57 23.42 -1.54
CA SER A 68 -3.96 23.80 -1.32
C SER A 68 -4.50 23.21 -0.03
N HIS A 69 -4.29 21.91 0.23
CA HIS A 69 -4.83 21.22 1.41
C HIS A 69 -3.93 21.31 2.65
N GLY A 70 -2.62 21.54 2.49
CA GLY A 70 -1.68 21.84 3.58
C GLY A 70 -1.14 20.63 4.36
N ALA A 71 -1.75 19.45 4.25
CA ALA A 71 -1.16 18.20 4.75
C ALA A 71 0.08 17.81 3.91
N SER A 72 1.26 18.27 4.35
CA SER A 72 2.46 18.37 3.50
C SER A 72 3.54 17.31 3.70
N TRP A 73 3.37 16.41 4.67
CA TRP A 73 4.27 15.28 4.93
C TRP A 73 3.49 14.19 5.69
N ASN A 74 4.09 13.01 5.86
CA ASN A 74 3.64 12.02 6.84
C ASN A 74 3.34 12.66 8.19
N PHE A 75 2.24 12.21 8.79
CA PHE A 75 1.75 12.64 10.09
C PHE A 75 1.32 14.10 10.24
N VAL A 76 1.35 14.91 9.18
CA VAL A 76 0.76 16.26 9.18
C VAL A 76 -0.76 16.12 9.03
N PRO A 77 -1.58 16.58 10.00
CA PRO A 77 -3.02 16.43 9.91
C PRO A 77 -3.65 17.13 8.72
N LEU A 78 -4.68 16.53 8.13
CA LEU A 78 -5.55 17.21 7.19
C LEU A 78 -6.53 18.10 7.97
N ARG A 79 -6.56 19.39 7.65
CA ARG A 79 -7.43 20.36 8.33
C ARG A 79 -8.90 19.98 8.17
N VAL A 80 -9.69 20.09 9.24
CA VAL A 80 -11.11 19.68 9.32
C VAL A 80 -12.02 20.32 8.25
N GLY A 81 -11.63 21.43 7.63
CA GLY A 81 -12.40 22.12 6.59
C GLY A 81 -12.17 21.63 5.16
N GLU A 82 -11.18 20.75 4.91
CA GLU A 82 -11.01 20.18 3.57
C GLU A 82 -12.05 19.09 3.32
N MET A 83 -12.82 19.26 2.25
CA MET A 83 -13.68 18.20 1.75
C MET A 83 -12.84 17.07 1.14
N THR A 84 -13.36 15.87 1.28
CA THR A 84 -12.73 14.62 0.82
C THR A 84 -13.66 13.88 -0.14
N ILE A 85 -13.15 12.80 -0.75
CA ILE A 85 -13.89 11.98 -1.70
C ILE A 85 -15.23 11.51 -1.13
N GLY A 86 -15.29 11.14 0.15
CA GLY A 86 -16.53 10.75 0.81
C GLY A 86 -17.57 11.87 0.87
N ASP A 87 -17.14 13.11 1.06
CA ASP A 87 -18.05 14.28 1.09
C ASP A 87 -18.61 14.60 -0.29
N HIS A 88 -17.90 14.20 -1.34
CA HIS A 88 -18.39 14.31 -2.72
C HIS A 88 -19.29 13.13 -3.10
N LEU A 89 -19.03 11.92 -2.62
CA LEU A 89 -19.77 10.72 -3.03
C LEU A 89 -21.02 10.45 -2.18
N ARG A 90 -20.96 10.62 -0.85
CA ARG A 90 -22.10 10.34 0.05
C ARG A 90 -23.40 11.08 -0.32
N PRO A 91 -23.41 12.39 -0.65
CA PRO A 91 -24.64 13.08 -1.05
C PRO A 91 -25.30 12.53 -2.31
N ARG A 92 -24.60 11.68 -3.07
CA ARG A 92 -25.11 10.99 -4.27
C ARG A 92 -25.61 9.57 -3.96
N GLY A 93 -25.69 9.19 -2.68
CA GLY A 93 -26.15 7.87 -2.24
C GLY A 93 -25.11 6.77 -2.41
N ILE A 94 -23.82 7.11 -2.41
CA ILE A 94 -22.71 6.15 -2.52
C ILE A 94 -22.03 6.00 -1.16
N ARG A 95 -22.16 4.83 -0.54
CA ARG A 95 -21.46 4.47 0.71
C ARG A 95 -19.95 4.47 0.43
N THR A 96 -19.16 5.27 1.16
CA THR A 96 -17.72 5.42 0.88
C THR A 96 -16.92 4.86 2.05
N ALA A 97 -16.28 3.71 1.84
CA ALA A 97 -15.62 2.94 2.88
C ALA A 97 -14.14 2.69 2.57
N LEU A 98 -13.40 2.36 3.63
CA LEU A 98 -11.98 2.04 3.62
C LEU A 98 -11.73 0.62 4.11
N VAL A 99 -10.91 -0.11 3.35
CA VAL A 99 -10.22 -1.33 3.78
C VAL A 99 -8.73 -1.14 3.51
N GLY A 100 -7.95 -0.98 4.58
CA GLY A 100 -6.51 -0.77 4.58
C GLY A 100 -6.07 0.65 4.95
N LYS A 101 -5.04 1.14 4.25
CA LYS A 101 -4.24 2.31 4.64
C LYS A 101 -4.79 3.65 4.12
N THR A 102 -4.66 4.70 4.92
CA THR A 102 -4.81 6.10 4.45
C THR A 102 -3.65 7.00 4.86
N HIS A 103 -2.89 6.63 5.88
CA HIS A 103 -1.91 7.52 6.52
C HIS A 103 -2.55 8.80 7.09
N MET A 104 -3.88 8.82 7.27
CA MET A 104 -4.60 9.97 7.80
C MET A 104 -4.19 10.23 9.26
N ARG A 105 -4.07 11.52 9.59
CA ARG A 105 -4.03 12.04 10.96
C ARG A 105 -5.14 13.06 11.13
N ALA A 106 -5.99 12.82 12.14
CA ALA A 106 -7.09 13.70 12.46
C ALA A 106 -6.59 15.05 13.02
N ASP A 107 -7.16 16.14 12.52
CA ASP A 107 -7.01 17.47 13.11
C ASP A 107 -7.90 17.60 14.36
N TYR A 108 -7.53 16.91 15.45
CA TYR A 108 -8.30 16.93 16.70
C TYR A 108 -8.46 18.35 17.26
N ALA A 109 -7.43 19.20 17.13
CA ALA A 109 -7.51 20.59 17.55
C ALA A 109 -8.59 21.35 16.75
N GLY A 110 -8.66 21.15 15.45
CA GLY A 110 -9.72 21.69 14.58
C GLY A 110 -11.11 21.15 14.93
N LEU A 111 -11.25 19.84 15.13
CA LEU A 111 -12.50 19.19 15.51
C LEU A 111 -13.04 19.72 16.84
N ILE A 112 -12.20 19.76 17.88
CA ILE A 112 -12.54 20.28 19.21
C ILE A 112 -12.91 21.77 19.11
N ARG A 113 -12.14 22.56 18.36
CA ARG A 113 -12.40 23.99 18.18
C ARG A 113 -13.75 24.27 17.52
N LEU A 114 -14.20 23.40 16.62
CA LEU A 114 -15.50 23.52 15.95
C LEU A 114 -16.65 22.83 16.71
N GLY A 115 -16.36 22.17 17.83
CA GLY A 115 -17.37 21.45 18.61
C GLY A 115 -17.92 20.21 17.90
N VAL A 116 -17.12 19.57 17.03
CA VAL A 116 -17.49 18.32 16.38
C VAL A 116 -17.41 17.19 17.38
N ASP A 117 -18.51 16.44 17.53
CA ASP A 117 -18.54 15.24 18.37
C ASP A 117 -17.74 14.11 17.71
N LEU A 118 -16.64 13.69 18.33
CA LEU A 118 -15.71 12.71 17.79
C LEU A 118 -16.31 11.31 17.64
N VAL A 119 -17.40 11.00 18.36
CA VAL A 119 -18.09 9.71 18.24
C VAL A 119 -19.30 9.76 17.31
N SER A 120 -19.67 10.95 16.83
CA SER A 120 -20.71 11.05 15.80
C SER A 120 -20.20 10.51 14.47
N GLN A 121 -21.12 10.16 13.57
CA GLN A 121 -20.77 9.69 12.23
C GLN A 121 -19.91 10.73 11.48
N GLU A 122 -20.27 12.01 11.57
CA GLU A 122 -19.55 13.11 10.95
C GLU A 122 -18.15 13.31 11.56
N GLY A 123 -18.03 13.16 12.89
CA GLY A 123 -16.74 13.23 13.57
C GLY A 123 -15.80 12.10 13.18
N VAL A 124 -16.32 10.88 13.09
CA VAL A 124 -15.56 9.71 12.61
C VAL A 124 -15.11 9.94 11.17
N PHE A 125 -16.01 10.35 10.28
CA PHE A 125 -15.65 10.62 8.88
C PHE A 125 -14.59 11.72 8.78
N ALA A 126 -14.71 12.81 9.53
CA ALA A 126 -13.70 13.87 9.52
C ALA A 126 -12.33 13.40 10.04
N ALA A 127 -12.31 12.52 11.05
CA ALA A 127 -11.08 11.92 11.57
C ALA A 127 -10.45 10.89 10.61
N GLU A 128 -11.27 10.24 9.77
CA GLU A 128 -10.91 9.15 8.86
C GLU A 128 -10.85 9.59 7.39
N CYS A 129 -10.51 10.85 7.13
CA CYS A 129 -10.37 11.41 5.78
C CYS A 129 -11.59 11.19 4.88
N GLY A 130 -12.77 11.25 5.49
CA GLY A 130 -14.06 11.07 4.85
C GLY A 130 -14.43 9.64 4.54
N PHE A 131 -13.74 8.63 5.04
CA PHE A 131 -14.10 7.23 4.84
C PHE A 131 -14.87 6.67 6.05
N GLU A 132 -15.77 5.73 5.78
CA GLU A 132 -16.21 4.77 6.78
C GLU A 132 -15.09 3.73 7.01
N PRO A 133 -14.52 3.61 8.23
CA PRO A 133 -13.38 2.74 8.49
C PRO A 133 -13.83 1.28 8.71
N PHE A 134 -14.16 0.56 7.62
CA PHE A 134 -14.55 -0.85 7.70
C PHE A 134 -13.42 -1.72 8.24
N GLU A 135 -12.20 -1.48 7.76
CA GLU A 135 -10.96 -2.04 8.29
C GLU A 135 -9.84 -1.00 8.10
N ARG A 136 -9.64 -0.10 9.06
CA ARG A 136 -8.55 0.89 9.00
C ARG A 136 -7.26 0.27 9.52
N ASP A 137 -6.29 0.11 8.65
CA ASP A 137 -4.95 -0.38 9.00
C ASP A 137 -3.88 0.27 8.11
N ASP A 138 -2.97 1.05 8.70
CA ASP A 138 -1.87 1.67 7.96
C ASP A 138 -0.72 0.67 7.65
N GLY A 139 -0.81 -0.57 8.15
CA GLY A 139 -0.05 -1.75 7.71
C GLY A 139 1.35 -1.92 8.28
N ILE A 140 1.73 -1.14 9.29
CA ILE A 140 3.07 -1.18 9.89
C ILE A 140 2.95 -1.08 11.41
N HIS A 141 3.41 -2.12 12.13
CA HIS A 141 3.27 -2.23 13.59
C HIS A 141 4.59 -2.58 14.28
N PRO A 142 5.59 -1.69 14.26
CA PRO A 142 6.91 -1.94 14.84
C PRO A 142 6.84 -2.02 16.35
N SER A 143 7.69 -2.86 16.95
CA SER A 143 7.75 -3.02 18.41
C SER A 143 8.11 -1.77 19.21
N SER A 144 8.63 -0.74 18.56
CA SER A 144 9.03 0.52 19.18
C SER A 144 7.94 1.59 19.21
N SER A 145 6.90 1.45 18.39
CA SER A 145 5.80 2.41 18.27
C SER A 145 4.55 1.68 17.78
N HIS A 146 3.89 1.01 18.73
CA HIS A 146 2.70 0.22 18.48
C HIS A 146 1.45 1.08 18.48
N ASP A 147 0.60 0.91 17.44
CA ASP A 147 -0.82 0.81 17.72
C ASP A 147 -0.98 -0.37 18.67
N PRO A 148 -1.47 -0.18 19.91
CA PRO A 148 -1.43 -1.23 20.90
C PRO A 148 -2.25 -2.47 20.49
N PHE A 149 -3.21 -2.36 19.55
CA PHE A 149 -4.12 -3.46 19.21
C PHE A 149 -4.59 -3.46 17.74
N PRO A 150 -3.70 -3.68 16.74
CA PRO A 150 -4.13 -3.78 15.35
C PRO A 150 -4.95 -5.05 15.15
N ARG A 151 -6.08 -4.96 14.45
CA ARG A 151 -6.99 -6.10 14.21
C ARG A 151 -6.32 -7.28 13.50
N TYR A 152 -5.33 -7.02 12.65
CA TYR A 152 -4.56 -8.08 12.02
C TYR A 152 -3.80 -8.94 13.04
N ASN A 153 -3.28 -8.38 14.12
CA ASN A 153 -2.65 -9.18 15.18
C ASN A 153 -3.68 -10.05 15.91
N ASP A 154 -4.90 -9.56 16.13
CA ASP A 154 -5.96 -10.37 16.74
C ASP A 154 -6.39 -11.51 15.81
N TYR A 155 -6.56 -11.23 14.52
CA TYR A 155 -6.79 -12.25 13.50
C TYR A 155 -5.69 -13.32 13.51
N LEU A 156 -4.41 -12.93 13.51
CA LEU A 156 -3.30 -13.87 13.54
C LEU A 156 -3.34 -14.76 14.80
N ARG A 157 -3.65 -14.20 15.97
CA ARG A 157 -3.81 -14.97 17.21
C ARG A 157 -4.97 -15.96 17.14
N GLU A 158 -6.09 -15.57 16.54
CA GLU A 158 -7.24 -16.46 16.30
C GLU A 158 -6.88 -17.63 15.37
N GLN A 159 -5.97 -17.42 14.42
CA GLN A 159 -5.43 -18.47 13.54
C GLN A 159 -4.32 -19.32 14.20
N GLY A 160 -3.95 -19.02 15.44
CA GLY A 160 -2.93 -19.77 16.20
C GLY A 160 -1.51 -19.20 16.12
N PHE A 161 -1.31 -18.03 15.50
CA PHE A 161 -0.03 -17.34 15.46
C PHE A 161 0.10 -16.41 16.69
N GLY A 162 0.65 -16.96 17.76
CA GLY A 162 0.88 -16.24 19.02
C GLY A 162 2.08 -15.30 19.00
N GLY A 163 2.40 -14.71 20.15
CA GLY A 163 3.50 -13.76 20.33
C GLY A 163 3.02 -12.38 20.75
N ASP A 164 3.96 -11.55 21.21
CA ASP A 164 3.67 -10.18 21.64
C ASP A 164 3.31 -9.32 20.42
N ASN A 165 4.02 -9.51 19.30
CA ASN A 165 3.77 -8.80 18.05
C ASN A 165 3.69 -9.77 16.84
N PRO A 166 2.54 -10.42 16.61
CA PRO A 166 2.41 -11.38 15.53
C PRO A 166 2.72 -10.85 14.12
N TRP A 167 2.37 -9.59 13.83
CA TRP A 167 2.72 -8.91 12.57
C TRP A 167 4.23 -8.89 12.33
N GLU A 168 5.02 -8.56 13.36
CA GLU A 168 6.48 -8.51 13.22
C GLU A 168 7.07 -9.92 13.23
N ASP A 169 6.68 -10.75 14.19
CA ASP A 169 7.29 -12.07 14.42
C ASP A 169 6.96 -13.07 13.31
N TRP A 170 5.77 -13.00 12.71
CA TRP A 170 5.31 -13.95 11.69
C TRP A 170 5.27 -13.36 10.28
N ALA A 171 4.57 -12.23 10.11
CA ALA A 171 4.33 -11.69 8.77
C ALA A 171 5.55 -10.96 8.20
N ASN A 172 6.39 -10.39 9.05
CA ASN A 172 7.53 -9.57 8.65
C ASN A 172 8.86 -10.05 9.24
N SER A 173 8.97 -11.34 9.54
CA SER A 173 10.21 -12.00 9.93
C SER A 173 10.31 -13.40 9.32
N ALA A 174 11.55 -13.86 9.11
CA ALA A 174 11.87 -15.22 8.69
C ALA A 174 12.34 -16.07 9.87
N GLU A 175 12.40 -17.39 9.68
CA GLU A 175 13.05 -18.31 10.61
C GLU A 175 14.46 -18.63 10.11
N GLY A 176 15.46 -18.40 10.96
CA GLY A 176 16.85 -18.71 10.70
C GLY A 176 17.17 -20.21 10.91
N PRO A 177 18.37 -20.65 10.51
CA PRO A 177 18.76 -22.06 10.55
C PRO A 177 18.78 -22.68 11.96
N ASN A 178 18.86 -21.87 13.02
CA ASN A 178 18.85 -22.34 14.40
C ASN A 178 17.54 -22.02 15.13
N GLY A 179 16.49 -21.65 14.39
CA GLY A 179 15.19 -21.25 14.94
C GLY A 179 15.15 -19.82 15.48
N GLU A 180 16.16 -19.00 15.21
CA GLU A 180 16.14 -17.58 15.52
C GLU A 180 15.17 -16.81 14.62
N ILE A 181 14.53 -15.77 15.15
CA ILE A 181 13.66 -14.88 14.35
C ILE A 181 14.54 -13.85 13.63
N LEU A 182 14.51 -13.90 12.30
CA LEU A 182 15.23 -12.99 11.42
C LEU A 182 14.31 -11.85 10.99
N SER A 183 14.42 -10.71 11.67
CA SER A 183 13.54 -9.56 11.42
C SER A 183 13.70 -8.97 10.01
N GLY A 184 12.58 -8.69 9.35
CA GLY A 184 12.50 -8.03 8.05
C GLY A 184 12.90 -6.54 8.07
N TRP A 185 13.13 -5.95 9.25
CA TRP A 185 13.75 -4.62 9.35
C TRP A 185 15.21 -4.62 8.88
N TYR A 186 15.86 -5.79 8.89
CA TYR A 186 17.20 -5.97 8.32
C TYR A 186 17.09 -6.44 6.88
N LEU A 187 17.51 -5.60 5.95
CA LEU A 187 17.36 -5.82 4.50
C LEU A 187 18.04 -7.10 3.98
N GLU A 188 19.07 -7.59 4.69
CA GLU A 188 19.74 -8.86 4.38
C GLU A 188 18.84 -10.09 4.57
N ASN A 189 17.74 -9.95 5.32
CA ASN A 189 16.77 -11.00 5.58
C ASN A 189 15.64 -11.05 4.54
N ALA A 190 15.52 -10.03 3.67
CA ALA A 190 14.46 -9.94 2.66
C ALA A 190 14.37 -11.16 1.73
N LYS A 191 15.51 -11.82 1.47
CA LYS A 191 15.62 -13.04 0.67
C LYS A 191 14.99 -14.29 1.29
N PHE A 192 14.66 -14.27 2.57
CA PHE A 192 14.08 -15.42 3.26
C PHE A 192 12.54 -15.35 3.24
N PRO A 193 11.84 -16.49 3.20
CA PRO A 193 10.39 -16.49 3.31
C PRO A 193 9.95 -15.97 4.68
N ALA A 194 8.94 -15.11 4.69
CA ALA A 194 8.22 -14.79 5.91
C ALA A 194 7.68 -16.09 6.56
N ARG A 195 7.69 -16.14 7.90
CA ARG A 195 7.22 -17.30 8.67
C ARG A 195 5.72 -17.56 8.49
N ILE A 196 4.96 -16.53 8.15
CA ILE A 196 3.51 -16.64 7.95
C ILE A 196 3.17 -17.44 6.69
N PRO A 197 2.17 -18.34 6.72
CA PRO A 197 1.57 -18.90 5.51
C PRO A 197 0.94 -17.80 4.62
N ALA A 198 0.99 -17.98 3.31
CA ALA A 198 0.54 -16.96 2.35
C ALA A 198 -0.92 -16.53 2.54
N GLU A 199 -1.81 -17.46 2.87
CA GLU A 199 -3.24 -17.22 3.09
C GLU A 199 -3.53 -16.32 4.30
N HIS A 200 -2.57 -16.19 5.22
CA HIS A 200 -2.67 -15.37 6.42
C HIS A 200 -1.82 -14.11 6.36
N SER A 201 -1.11 -13.87 5.26
CA SER A 201 -0.30 -12.66 5.06
C SER A 201 -1.16 -11.39 4.96
N GLU A 202 -0.51 -10.23 5.08
CA GLU A 202 -1.18 -8.92 5.07
C GLU A 202 -2.01 -8.68 3.79
N THR A 203 -1.45 -9.00 2.62
CA THR A 203 -2.17 -8.86 1.33
C THR A 203 -3.40 -9.76 1.26
N ALA A 204 -3.29 -11.01 1.72
CA ALA A 204 -4.39 -11.97 1.72
C ALA A 204 -5.49 -11.60 2.73
N TYR A 205 -5.09 -11.12 3.91
CA TYR A 205 -6.00 -10.62 4.94
C TYR A 205 -6.80 -9.42 4.44
N ILE A 206 -6.13 -8.37 3.96
CA ILE A 206 -6.78 -7.14 3.46
C ILE A 206 -7.70 -7.45 2.27
N THR A 207 -7.31 -8.38 1.39
CA THR A 207 -8.19 -8.85 0.31
C THR A 207 -9.43 -9.58 0.84
N GLY A 208 -9.29 -10.39 1.88
CA GLY A 208 -10.41 -11.01 2.60
C GLY A 208 -11.38 -9.97 3.15
N ARG A 209 -10.88 -8.92 3.81
CA ARG A 209 -11.70 -7.84 4.37
C ARG A 209 -12.43 -7.04 3.28
N ALA A 210 -11.83 -6.88 2.11
CA ALA A 210 -12.51 -6.29 0.95
C ALA A 210 -13.64 -7.17 0.42
N ILE A 211 -13.42 -8.48 0.35
CA ILE A 211 -14.45 -9.47 -0.01
C ILE A 211 -15.63 -9.40 0.98
N ASP A 212 -15.35 -9.35 2.29
CA ASP A 212 -16.37 -9.23 3.33
C ASP A 212 -17.21 -7.95 3.16
N PHE A 213 -16.57 -6.81 2.89
CA PHE A 213 -17.29 -5.56 2.62
C PHE A 213 -18.19 -5.67 1.38
N ILE A 214 -17.67 -6.21 0.27
CA ILE A 214 -18.42 -6.31 -1.00
C ILE A 214 -19.63 -7.24 -0.84
N ASP A 215 -19.49 -8.33 -0.08
CA ASP A 215 -20.59 -9.23 0.24
C ASP A 215 -21.65 -8.54 1.13
N GLU A 216 -21.20 -7.85 2.20
CA GLU A 216 -22.07 -7.11 3.12
C GLU A 216 -22.86 -6.00 2.41
N ALA A 217 -22.19 -5.22 1.57
CA ALA A 217 -22.80 -4.07 0.90
C ALA A 217 -23.98 -4.48 0.00
N GLY A 218 -23.98 -5.72 -0.50
CA GLY A 218 -25.08 -6.24 -1.30
C GLY A 218 -25.45 -5.29 -2.45
N ALA A 219 -26.72 -4.90 -2.55
CA ALA A 219 -27.20 -4.04 -3.65
C ALA A 219 -26.95 -2.53 -3.43
N GLU A 220 -26.46 -2.11 -2.27
CA GLU A 220 -26.15 -0.71 -1.97
C GLU A 220 -25.02 -0.20 -2.88
N PRO A 221 -25.14 0.99 -3.50
CA PRO A 221 -24.03 1.60 -4.24
C PRO A 221 -22.87 1.98 -3.31
N TRP A 222 -21.65 1.60 -3.68
CA TRP A 222 -20.48 1.83 -2.83
C TRP A 222 -19.25 2.34 -3.58
N CYS A 223 -18.37 3.01 -2.85
CA CYS A 223 -16.99 3.30 -3.20
C CYS A 223 -16.10 2.69 -2.12
N LEU A 224 -15.36 1.62 -2.47
CA LEU A 224 -14.41 0.98 -1.58
C LEU A 224 -13.00 1.43 -1.94
N HIS A 225 -12.35 2.13 -1.02
CA HIS A 225 -10.90 2.29 -1.10
C HIS A 225 -10.22 1.05 -0.51
N LEU A 226 -9.69 0.20 -1.39
CA LEU A 226 -8.90 -0.97 -1.04
C LEU A 226 -7.42 -0.59 -1.12
N SER A 227 -6.80 -0.33 0.03
CA SER A 227 -5.44 0.21 0.09
C SER A 227 -4.47 -0.75 0.77
N TYR A 228 -3.71 -1.46 -0.04
CA TYR A 228 -2.65 -2.36 0.40
C TYR A 228 -1.42 -1.60 0.89
N ILE A 229 -0.80 -2.11 1.95
CA ILE A 229 0.53 -1.66 2.39
C ILE A 229 1.64 -2.23 1.50
N LYS A 230 1.53 -3.48 1.04
CA LYS A 230 2.57 -4.06 0.17
C LYS A 230 2.51 -3.41 -1.23
N PRO A 231 3.65 -3.27 -1.95
CA PRO A 231 4.99 -3.80 -1.64
C PRO A 231 5.89 -2.89 -0.77
N HIS A 232 5.34 -1.93 -0.02
CA HIS A 232 6.10 -1.19 0.99
C HIS A 232 6.76 -2.12 2.02
N TRP A 233 7.88 -1.68 2.58
CA TRP A 233 8.65 -2.40 3.58
C TRP A 233 7.85 -2.68 4.88
N PRO A 234 8.23 -3.69 5.69
CA PRO A 234 9.36 -4.62 5.51
C PRO A 234 9.29 -5.48 4.23
N TYR A 235 10.41 -5.60 3.52
CA TYR A 235 10.50 -6.31 2.24
C TYR A 235 10.56 -7.82 2.46
N MET A 236 9.40 -8.41 2.74
CA MET A 236 9.26 -9.82 3.07
C MET A 236 8.03 -10.38 2.36
N ALA A 237 8.20 -11.51 1.68
CA ALA A 237 7.10 -12.25 1.09
C ALA A 237 7.02 -13.65 1.73
N PRO A 238 5.84 -14.24 1.90
CA PRO A 238 5.72 -15.64 2.31
C PRO A 238 6.05 -16.59 1.16
N ALA A 239 6.25 -17.87 1.45
CA ALA A 239 6.29 -18.90 0.40
C ALA A 239 4.91 -19.02 -0.29
N PRO A 240 4.84 -19.29 -1.61
CA PRO A 240 5.96 -19.55 -2.52
C PRO A 240 6.63 -18.28 -3.07
N TYR A 241 6.04 -17.10 -2.85
CA TYR A 241 6.44 -15.84 -3.49
C TYR A 241 7.89 -15.42 -3.19
N ALA A 242 8.38 -15.70 -1.98
CA ALA A 242 9.75 -15.41 -1.56
C ALA A 242 10.83 -16.04 -2.44
N THR A 243 10.50 -17.13 -3.13
CA THR A 243 11.46 -17.95 -3.91
C THR A 243 11.16 -17.95 -5.41
N LEU A 244 10.23 -17.12 -5.88
CA LEU A 244 9.86 -17.08 -7.30
C LEU A 244 10.89 -16.34 -8.17
N TYR A 245 11.67 -15.44 -7.57
CA TYR A 245 12.58 -14.55 -8.29
C TYR A 245 13.98 -14.60 -7.69
N GLY A 246 14.99 -14.45 -8.54
CA GLY A 246 16.38 -14.26 -8.16
C GLY A 246 16.91 -12.88 -8.54
N PRO A 247 18.12 -12.49 -8.11
CA PRO A 247 18.77 -11.24 -8.50
C PRO A 247 18.83 -11.03 -10.03
N GLU A 248 18.99 -12.12 -10.79
CA GLU A 248 19.03 -12.15 -12.25
C GLU A 248 17.73 -11.76 -12.94
N ASP A 249 16.60 -11.77 -12.22
CA ASP A 249 15.29 -11.38 -12.76
C ASP A 249 14.97 -9.90 -12.56
N THR A 250 15.83 -9.18 -11.82
CA THR A 250 15.64 -7.78 -11.43
C THR A 250 16.27 -6.83 -12.46
N TYR A 251 15.80 -5.58 -12.50
CA TYR A 251 16.44 -4.56 -13.33
C TYR A 251 17.85 -4.19 -12.82
N PRO A 252 18.80 -3.90 -13.72
CA PRO A 252 20.01 -3.17 -13.32
C PRO A 252 19.60 -1.77 -12.82
N PRO A 253 20.36 -1.18 -11.87
CA PRO A 253 20.02 0.13 -11.35
C PRO A 253 20.21 1.19 -12.44
N VAL A 254 19.26 2.12 -12.53
CA VAL A 254 19.30 3.28 -13.43
C VAL A 254 20.06 4.39 -12.73
N ARG A 255 21.37 4.46 -12.93
CA ARG A 255 22.26 5.46 -12.31
C ARG A 255 23.54 5.64 -13.13
N SER A 256 24.25 6.74 -12.91
CA SER A 256 25.57 7.00 -13.53
C SER A 256 26.58 7.58 -12.55
N GLU A 257 27.88 7.42 -12.81
CA GLU A 257 28.89 8.01 -11.92
C GLU A 257 28.88 9.55 -11.98
N ASP A 258 28.62 10.14 -13.16
CA ASP A 258 28.53 11.59 -13.34
C ASP A 258 27.46 12.22 -12.43
N GLU A 259 26.30 11.57 -12.33
CA GLU A 259 25.22 11.95 -11.41
C GLU A 259 25.67 11.96 -9.95
N ARG A 260 26.54 11.03 -9.55
CA ARG A 260 27.04 10.91 -8.17
C ARG A 260 28.13 11.92 -7.83
N ILE A 261 29.04 12.22 -8.76
CA ILE A 261 30.20 13.08 -8.50
C ILE A 261 29.94 14.57 -8.75
N THR A 262 28.88 14.90 -9.49
CA THR A 262 28.45 16.29 -9.74
C THR A 262 26.99 16.59 -9.32
N PRO A 263 26.55 16.18 -8.11
CA PRO A 263 25.17 16.37 -7.72
C PRO A 263 24.88 17.84 -7.39
N HIS A 264 23.67 18.31 -7.70
CA HIS A 264 23.15 19.50 -7.05
C HIS A 264 23.16 19.29 -5.52
N PRO A 265 23.52 20.28 -4.67
CA PRO A 265 23.73 20.05 -3.24
C PRO A 265 22.53 19.42 -2.50
N VAL A 266 21.30 19.79 -2.87
CA VAL A 266 20.09 19.17 -2.29
C VAL A 266 19.99 17.69 -2.68
N TYR A 267 20.23 17.36 -3.94
CA TYR A 267 20.21 15.97 -4.40
C TYR A 267 21.35 15.16 -3.74
N GLY A 268 22.55 15.73 -3.65
CA GLY A 268 23.67 15.13 -2.94
C GLY A 268 23.36 14.78 -1.48
N ALA A 269 22.59 15.63 -0.79
CA ALA A 269 22.15 15.34 0.58
C ALA A 269 21.23 14.10 0.67
N PHE A 270 20.38 13.86 -0.33
CA PHE A 270 19.55 12.64 -0.40
C PHE A 270 20.39 11.40 -0.74
N VAL A 271 21.42 11.53 -1.59
CA VAL A 271 22.37 10.45 -1.89
C VAL A 271 23.15 10.04 -0.63
N GLU A 272 23.51 10.98 0.24
CA GLU A 272 24.26 10.72 1.47
C GLU A 272 23.44 10.04 2.58
N GLN A 273 22.11 9.96 2.44
CA GLN A 273 21.28 9.30 3.44
C GLN A 273 21.61 7.81 3.59
N ARG A 274 21.46 7.28 4.82
CA ARG A 274 21.75 5.88 5.14
C ARG A 274 21.01 4.89 4.22
N VAL A 275 19.76 5.19 3.88
CA VAL A 275 18.93 4.33 3.03
C VAL A 275 19.44 4.31 1.59
N SER A 276 19.80 5.47 1.04
CA SER A 276 20.44 5.63 -0.27
C SER A 276 21.79 4.93 -0.36
N GLN A 277 22.64 5.10 0.66
CA GLN A 277 23.91 4.38 0.76
C GLN A 277 23.71 2.86 0.86
N SER A 278 22.66 2.41 1.55
CA SER A 278 22.34 0.98 1.67
C SER A 278 21.85 0.40 0.34
N MET A 279 20.89 1.06 -0.33
CA MET A 279 20.39 0.65 -1.64
C MET A 279 21.41 0.80 -2.77
N SER A 280 22.47 1.58 -2.55
CA SER A 280 23.55 1.68 -3.52
C SER A 280 24.42 0.43 -3.60
N ARG A 281 24.36 -0.47 -2.60
CA ARG A 281 25.13 -1.73 -2.54
C ARG A 281 24.39 -2.87 -3.23
N ASP A 282 25.09 -3.55 -4.15
CA ASP A 282 24.52 -4.65 -4.94
C ASP A 282 24.03 -5.81 -4.06
N GLU A 283 24.76 -6.16 -3.00
CA GLU A 283 24.34 -7.21 -2.06
C GLU A 283 22.98 -6.95 -1.40
N VAL A 284 22.63 -5.68 -1.16
CA VAL A 284 21.36 -5.31 -0.56
C VAL A 284 20.26 -5.36 -1.61
N ARG A 285 20.52 -4.83 -2.82
CA ARG A 285 19.56 -4.91 -3.94
C ARG A 285 19.24 -6.37 -4.29
N ASN A 286 20.25 -7.23 -4.30
CA ASN A 286 20.10 -8.66 -4.57
C ASN A 286 19.24 -9.39 -3.50
N SER A 287 19.12 -8.83 -2.29
CA SER A 287 18.22 -9.35 -1.25
C SER A 287 16.81 -8.76 -1.38
N VAL A 288 16.70 -7.46 -1.61
CA VAL A 288 15.44 -6.70 -1.54
C VAL A 288 14.59 -6.83 -2.80
N LEU A 289 15.18 -6.68 -4.00
CA LEU A 289 14.40 -6.61 -5.24
C LEU A 289 13.64 -7.91 -5.57
N PRO A 290 14.21 -9.12 -5.37
CA PRO A 290 13.45 -10.35 -5.57
C PRO A 290 12.26 -10.46 -4.61
N ALA A 291 12.43 -10.07 -3.35
CA ALA A 291 11.35 -10.04 -2.36
C ALA A 291 10.25 -9.02 -2.75
N TYR A 292 10.66 -7.84 -3.22
CA TYR A 292 9.76 -6.82 -3.76
C TYR A 292 8.93 -7.35 -4.92
N MET A 293 9.55 -8.05 -5.88
CA MET A 293 8.83 -8.74 -6.98
C MET A 293 7.88 -9.82 -6.45
N GLY A 294 8.30 -10.60 -5.45
CA GLY A 294 7.45 -11.61 -4.81
C GLY A 294 6.19 -11.02 -4.17
N MET A 295 6.34 -9.91 -3.45
CA MET A 295 5.19 -9.19 -2.87
C MET A 295 4.23 -8.68 -3.95
N ILE A 296 4.74 -8.16 -5.07
CA ILE A 296 3.90 -7.72 -6.19
C ILE A 296 3.18 -8.90 -6.85
N LYS A 297 3.87 -10.03 -7.01
CA LYS A 297 3.24 -11.23 -7.55
C LYS A 297 2.09 -11.72 -6.66
N GLN A 298 2.26 -11.65 -5.34
CA GLN A 298 1.19 -11.96 -4.40
C GLN A 298 0.00 -11.01 -4.53
N ILE A 299 0.25 -9.71 -4.69
CA ILE A 299 -0.80 -8.71 -4.94
C ILE A 299 -1.60 -9.06 -6.20
N ASP A 300 -0.93 -9.43 -7.29
CA ASP A 300 -1.60 -9.85 -8.52
C ASP A 300 -2.49 -11.08 -8.30
N ASP A 301 -2.01 -12.09 -7.58
CA ASP A 301 -2.78 -13.32 -7.30
C ASP A 301 -4.01 -13.05 -6.41
N GLU A 302 -3.88 -12.18 -5.40
CA GLU A 302 -4.99 -11.76 -4.55
C GLU A 302 -5.99 -10.85 -5.29
N ILE A 303 -5.53 -9.99 -6.21
CA ILE A 303 -6.43 -9.29 -7.15
C ILE A 303 -7.19 -10.29 -8.00
N GLY A 304 -6.52 -11.33 -8.51
CA GLY A 304 -7.18 -12.43 -9.22
C GLY A 304 -8.28 -13.09 -8.38
N ARG A 305 -8.02 -13.33 -7.10
CA ARG A 305 -9.00 -13.88 -6.15
C ARG A 305 -10.20 -12.96 -5.97
N LEU A 306 -9.97 -11.66 -5.77
CA LEU A 306 -11.01 -10.64 -5.63
C LEU A 306 -11.88 -10.54 -6.90
N LEU A 307 -11.26 -10.48 -8.08
CA LEU A 307 -11.98 -10.40 -9.36
C LEU A 307 -12.84 -11.63 -9.60
N ARG A 308 -12.34 -12.84 -9.29
CA ARG A 308 -13.14 -14.09 -9.38
C ARG A 308 -14.33 -14.07 -8.43
N PHE A 309 -14.17 -13.50 -7.23
CA PHE A 309 -15.28 -13.34 -6.30
C PHE A 309 -16.35 -12.38 -6.85
N MET A 310 -15.93 -11.21 -7.33
CA MET A 310 -16.82 -10.22 -7.94
C MET A 310 -17.54 -10.77 -9.19
N GLU A 311 -16.86 -11.58 -10.01
CA GLU A 311 -17.45 -12.23 -11.18
C GLU A 311 -18.58 -13.19 -10.79
N LYS A 312 -18.37 -14.00 -9.73
CA LYS A 312 -19.42 -14.89 -9.19
C LYS A 312 -20.64 -14.13 -8.69
N LEU A 313 -20.45 -12.93 -8.15
CA LEU A 313 -21.54 -12.05 -7.70
C LEU A 313 -22.16 -11.22 -8.85
N GLY A 314 -21.64 -11.31 -10.08
CA GLY A 314 -22.06 -10.47 -11.20
C GLY A 314 -21.72 -8.98 -11.03
N ARG A 315 -20.72 -8.66 -10.20
CA ARG A 315 -20.31 -7.27 -9.86
C ARG A 315 -19.26 -6.68 -10.77
N ILE A 316 -18.62 -7.48 -11.62
CA ILE A 316 -17.64 -6.96 -12.58
C ILE A 316 -18.28 -5.96 -13.56
N GLU A 317 -19.54 -6.18 -13.94
CA GLU A 317 -20.24 -5.36 -14.94
C GLU A 317 -20.81 -4.03 -14.39
N ASP A 318 -20.98 -3.91 -13.07
CA ASP A 318 -21.55 -2.72 -12.40
C ASP A 318 -20.51 -1.93 -11.58
N THR A 319 -19.23 -2.33 -11.62
CA THR A 319 -18.16 -1.73 -10.82
C THR A 319 -17.09 -1.08 -11.70
N LEU A 320 -16.84 0.21 -11.50
CA LEU A 320 -15.64 0.88 -11.99
C LEU A 320 -14.45 0.47 -11.12
N ILE A 321 -13.40 -0.09 -11.71
CA ILE A 321 -12.17 -0.46 -10.99
C ILE A 321 -11.07 0.52 -11.38
N ALA A 322 -10.48 1.18 -10.38
CA ALA A 322 -9.27 1.98 -10.52
C ALA A 322 -8.13 1.31 -9.76
N PHE A 323 -6.98 1.12 -10.40
CA PHE A 323 -5.77 0.56 -9.79
C PHE A 323 -4.61 1.56 -9.93
N THR A 324 -3.92 1.86 -8.84
CA THR A 324 -2.82 2.83 -8.82
C THR A 324 -1.83 2.55 -7.68
N SER A 325 -0.79 3.38 -7.61
CA SER A 325 0.05 3.53 -6.42
C SER A 325 0.01 4.96 -5.89
N ASP A 326 0.41 5.17 -4.63
CA ASP A 326 0.62 6.50 -4.04
C ASP A 326 1.99 7.09 -4.40
N HIS A 327 3.01 6.26 -4.63
CA HIS A 327 4.33 6.62 -5.17
C HIS A 327 5.12 5.34 -5.54
N GLY A 328 6.27 5.50 -6.20
CA GLY A 328 7.20 4.40 -6.47
C GLY A 328 8.22 4.17 -5.35
N ASP A 329 9.33 3.54 -5.71
CA ASP A 329 10.53 3.31 -4.88
C ASP A 329 11.77 3.44 -5.80
N TYR A 330 12.81 4.14 -5.36
CA TYR A 330 14.04 4.28 -6.14
C TYR A 330 14.80 2.96 -6.24
N LEU A 331 14.78 2.09 -5.21
CA LEU A 331 15.46 0.77 -5.22
C LEU A 331 16.95 0.81 -5.68
N GLY A 332 17.63 1.93 -5.42
CA GLY A 332 19.02 2.17 -5.81
C GLY A 332 19.21 2.92 -7.13
N ASP A 333 18.13 3.16 -7.88
CA ASP A 333 18.13 4.07 -9.02
C ASP A 333 18.50 5.48 -8.55
N HIS A 334 19.20 6.21 -9.40
CA HIS A 334 19.68 7.56 -9.11
C HIS A 334 20.51 7.65 -7.81
N TRP A 335 21.14 6.55 -7.38
CA TRP A 335 21.85 6.46 -6.09
C TRP A 335 20.97 6.71 -4.86
N LEU A 336 19.64 6.65 -5.01
CA LEU A 336 18.67 6.89 -3.96
C LEU A 336 18.01 5.59 -3.48
N GLY A 337 17.62 5.57 -2.21
CA GLY A 337 16.66 4.61 -1.68
C GLY A 337 15.38 5.33 -1.30
N GLU A 338 14.35 4.60 -0.85
CA GLU A 338 13.04 5.19 -0.54
C GLU A 338 12.42 5.89 -1.76
N LYS A 339 11.83 7.08 -1.60
CA LYS A 339 11.01 7.72 -2.64
C LYS A 339 11.07 9.25 -2.62
N ASP A 340 11.61 9.85 -1.56
CA ASP A 340 11.59 11.28 -1.26
C ASP A 340 12.66 12.12 -1.98
#